data_AF-A0A317KIH3-F1
#
_entry.id   AF-A0A317KIH3-F1
#
_cell.length_a   1.000
_cell.length_b   1.000
_cell.length_c   1.000
_cell.angle_alpha   90.00
_cell.angle_beta   90.00
_cell.angle_gamma   90.00
#
_symmetry.space_group_name_H-M   'P 1'
#
loop_
_entity.id
_entity.type
_entity.pdbx_description
1 polymer ?
#
loop_
_entity_poly.entity_id
_entity_poly.type
_entity_poly.pdbx_seq_one_letter_code
_entity_poly.pdbx_strand_id
1 'polypeptide(L)'
;MRDAARSVVGELPAAPKRSESRPQRKRAAFGIRIAAAKTPGQKVSAAASFLASALAELPAARADQVAAHTVDQLKNLAEQLLKEASA
;
A
#
# COMPACT_ATOMS: atom_id res chain seq x y z
N MET A 1 -16.93 26.15 26.77
CA MET A 1 -16.83 24.68 26.87
C MET A 1 -16.13 24.16 25.62
N ARG A 2 -14.89 23.69 25.79
CA ARG A 2 -14.09 23.03 24.75
C ARG A 2 -14.43 21.54 24.81
N ASP A 3 -14.69 20.93 23.66
CA ASP A 3 -14.30 19.55 23.30
C ASP A 3 -15.22 19.00 22.19
N ALA A 4 -14.89 19.34 20.94
CA ALA A 4 -15.42 18.68 19.74
C ALA A 4 -14.29 18.20 18.82
N ALA A 5 -13.09 17.98 19.37
CA ALA A 5 -11.88 17.63 18.62
C ALA A 5 -11.39 16.19 18.87
N ARG A 6 -12.24 15.30 19.41
CA ARG A 6 -11.78 14.01 19.95
C ARG A 6 -12.69 12.83 19.56
N SER A 7 -12.82 12.53 18.26
CA SER A 7 -13.20 11.18 17.78
C SER A 7 -13.22 11.10 16.25
N VAL A 8 -12.05 11.16 15.61
CA VAL A 8 -11.83 10.45 14.33
C VAL A 8 -10.41 9.88 14.29
N VAL A 9 -9.91 9.42 15.44
CA VAL A 9 -8.75 8.52 15.43
C VAL A 9 -9.33 7.16 15.06
N GLY A 10 -9.46 6.90 13.75
CA GLY A 10 -9.78 5.56 13.26
C GLY A 10 -8.80 4.61 13.93
N GLU A 11 -9.33 3.63 14.66
CA GLU A 11 -8.51 2.65 15.38
C GLU A 11 -7.49 2.07 14.40
N LEU A 12 -6.20 2.22 14.74
CA LEU A 12 -5.15 1.58 13.98
C LEU A 12 -5.43 0.07 14.00
N PRO A 13 -5.40 -0.62 12.85
CA PRO A 13 -5.64 -2.05 12.82
C PRO A 13 -4.64 -2.76 13.73
N ALA A 14 -5.11 -3.79 14.43
CA ALA A 14 -4.32 -4.51 15.41
C ALA A 14 -3.01 -5.06 14.81
N ALA A 15 -1.94 -5.05 15.60
CA ALA A 15 -0.66 -5.62 15.20
C ALA A 15 -0.80 -7.12 14.86
N PRO A 16 -0.10 -7.62 13.83
CA PRO A 16 -0.18 -9.03 13.43
C PRO A 16 0.22 -9.96 14.57
N LYS A 17 -0.60 -10.97 14.85
CA LYS A 17 -0.29 -11.97 15.89
C LYS A 17 0.75 -12.96 15.37
N ARG A 18 1.61 -13.47 16.27
CA ARG A 18 2.60 -14.51 15.93
C ARG A 18 1.97 -15.83 15.46
N SER A 19 0.72 -16.08 15.84
CA SER A 19 -0.06 -17.26 15.44
C SER A 19 -0.60 -17.17 14.01
N GLU A 20 -0.55 -16.02 13.36
CA GLU A 20 -1.02 -15.84 11.98
C GLU A 20 -0.01 -16.40 10.98
N SER A 21 -0.52 -16.92 9.87
CA SER A 21 0.31 -17.35 8.74
C SER A 21 1.13 -16.18 8.17
N ARG A 22 2.28 -16.49 7.54
CA ARG A 22 3.14 -15.47 6.92
C ARG A 22 2.39 -14.55 5.94
N PRO A 23 1.49 -15.04 5.07
CA PRO A 23 0.68 -14.18 4.20
C PRO A 23 -0.28 -13.25 4.98
N GLN A 24 -0.93 -13.75 6.04
CA GLN A 24 -1.84 -12.95 6.87
C GLN A 24 -1.08 -11.81 7.56
N ARG A 25 0.09 -12.11 8.15
CA ARG A 25 0.94 -11.10 8.79
C ARG A 25 1.38 -10.00 7.83
N LYS A 26 1.72 -10.34 6.58
CA LYS A 26 2.09 -9.36 5.55
C LYS A 26 0.91 -8.44 5.20
N ARG A 27 -0.30 -9.00 5.07
CA ARG A 27 -1.53 -8.22 4.83
C ARG A 27 -1.85 -7.28 5.99
N ALA A 28 -1.76 -7.77 7.23
CA ALA A 28 -1.96 -6.95 8.43
C ALA A 28 -0.92 -5.82 8.52
N ALA A 29 0.37 -6.11 8.28
CA ALA A 29 1.42 -5.10 8.26
C ALA A 29 1.19 -4.03 7.19
N PHE A 30 0.69 -4.41 6.00
CA PHE A 30 0.27 -3.46 4.97
C PHE A 30 -0.90 -2.58 5.43
N GLY A 31 -1.94 -3.17 6.02
CA GLY A 31 -3.09 -2.43 6.56
C GLY A 31 -2.67 -1.37 7.58
N ILE A 32 -1.76 -1.72 8.49
CA ILE A 32 -1.20 -0.79 9.48
C ILE A 32 -0.43 0.35 8.81
N ARG A 33 0.44 0.04 7.83
CA ARG A 33 1.23 1.07 7.13
C ARG A 33 0.35 2.04 6.33
N ILE A 34 -0.70 1.54 5.68
CA ILE A 34 -1.64 2.39 4.95
C ILE A 34 -2.46 3.25 5.90
N ALA A 35 -2.96 2.69 7.01
CA ALA A 35 -3.70 3.44 8.02
C ALA A 35 -2.83 4.54 8.67
N ALA A 36 -1.53 4.28 8.85
CA ALA A 36 -0.59 5.24 9.41
C ALA A 36 -0.06 6.28 8.40
N ALA A 37 -0.28 6.10 7.10
CA ALA A 37 0.24 6.98 6.05
C ALA A 37 -0.52 8.31 6.00
N LYS A 38 0.20 9.42 6.18
CA LYS A 38 -0.34 10.79 6.26
C LYS A 38 -0.27 11.55 4.93
N THR A 39 0.58 11.11 4.01
CA THR A 39 0.75 11.76 2.70
C THR A 39 0.45 10.79 1.55
N PRO A 40 0.06 11.28 0.36
CA PRO A 40 -0.09 10.43 -0.82
C PRO A 40 1.16 9.60 -1.12
N GLY A 41 2.35 10.20 -1.03
CA GLY A 41 3.62 9.49 -1.22
C GLY A 41 3.85 8.36 -0.21
N GLN A 42 3.46 8.55 1.06
CA GLN A 42 3.52 7.48 2.07
C GLN A 42 2.57 6.32 1.74
N LYS A 43 1.37 6.60 1.22
CA LYS A 43 0.43 5.56 0.79
C LYS A 43 0.99 4.74 -0.36
N VAL A 44 1.55 5.41 -1.37
CA VAL A 44 2.20 4.75 -2.52
C VAL A 44 3.39 3.90 -2.07
N SER A 45 4.23 4.42 -1.17
CA SER A 45 5.37 3.68 -0.62
C SER A 45 4.94 2.41 0.14
N ALA A 46 3.87 2.49 0.93
CA ALA A 46 3.31 1.33 1.64
C ALA A 46 2.76 0.27 0.67
N ALA A 47 2.08 0.69 -0.40
CA ALA A 47 1.59 -0.21 -1.45
C ALA A 47 2.74 -0.88 -2.23
N ALA A 48 3.76 -0.11 -2.63
CA ALA A 48 4.93 -0.63 -3.32
C ALA A 48 5.69 -1.67 -2.47
N SER A 49 5.86 -1.40 -1.18
CA SER A 49 6.51 -2.33 -0.24
C SER A 49 5.74 -3.66 -0.11
N PHE A 50 4.41 -3.59 -0.08
CA PHE A 50 3.56 -4.79 -0.01
C PHE A 50 3.62 -5.58 -1.32
N LEU A 51 3.56 -4.91 -2.47
CA LEU A 51 3.70 -5.53 -3.78
C LEU A 51 5.05 -6.25 -3.93
N ALA A 52 6.16 -5.59 -3.58
CA ALA A 52 7.49 -6.20 -3.61
C ALA A 52 7.55 -7.47 -2.74
N SER A 53 6.95 -7.41 -1.55
CA SER A 53 6.86 -8.56 -0.64
C SER A 53 5.99 -9.70 -1.19
N ALA A 54 5.02 -9.41 -2.04
CA ALA A 54 4.16 -10.41 -2.69
C ALA A 54 4.87 -11.04 -3.90
N LEU A 55 5.54 -10.24 -4.72
CA LEU A 55 6.34 -10.71 -5.87
C LEU A 55 7.45 -11.68 -5.43
N ALA A 56 8.11 -11.40 -4.30
CA ALA A 56 9.15 -12.26 -3.75
C ALA A 56 8.69 -13.68 -3.32
N GLU A 57 7.38 -13.93 -3.25
CA GLU A 57 6.83 -15.27 -2.93
C GLU A 57 6.38 -16.03 -4.20
N LEU A 58 6.51 -15.43 -5.39
CA LEU A 58 6.16 -16.04 -6.67
C LEU A 58 7.39 -16.65 -7.35
N PRO A 59 7.20 -17.64 -8.25
CA PRO A 59 8.25 -18.07 -9.18
C PRO A 59 8.73 -16.91 -10.05
N ALA A 60 10.04 -16.86 -10.35
CA ALA A 60 10.68 -15.73 -11.03
C ALA A 60 9.96 -15.31 -12.34
N ALA A 61 9.69 -16.27 -13.23
CA ALA A 61 8.99 -15.98 -14.50
C ALA A 61 7.60 -15.36 -14.30
N ARG A 62 6.88 -15.75 -13.24
CA ARG A 62 5.56 -15.16 -12.93
C ARG A 62 5.71 -13.79 -12.26
N ALA A 63 6.71 -13.63 -11.39
CA ALA A 63 7.02 -12.35 -10.76
C ALA A 63 7.37 -11.29 -11.81
N ASP A 64 8.18 -11.63 -12.80
CA ASP A 64 8.57 -10.71 -13.89
C ASP A 64 7.38 -10.29 -14.76
N GLN A 65 6.52 -11.25 -15.13
CA GLN A 65 5.28 -10.93 -15.87
C GLN A 65 4.38 -9.97 -15.10
N VAL A 66 4.18 -10.23 -13.81
CA VAL A 66 3.34 -9.37 -12.97
C VAL A 66 4.00 -8.00 -12.77
N ALA A 67 5.32 -7.96 -12.58
CA ALA A 67 6.07 -6.72 -12.44
C ALA A 67 5.96 -5.85 -13.70
N ALA A 68 6.18 -6.42 -14.89
CA ALA A 68 6.08 -5.70 -16.17
C ALA A 68 4.68 -5.09 -16.35
N HIS A 69 3.63 -5.89 -16.18
CA HIS A 69 2.25 -5.39 -16.27
C HIS A 69 1.95 -4.28 -15.25
N THR A 70 2.45 -4.41 -14.02
CA THR A 70 2.24 -3.40 -12.98
C THR A 70 2.96 -2.09 -13.31
N VAL A 71 4.18 -2.16 -13.83
CA VAL A 71 4.96 -0.98 -14.24
C VAL A 71 4.24 -0.23 -15.37
N ASP A 72 3.71 -0.95 -16.36
CA ASP A 72 2.95 -0.32 -17.46
C ASP A 72 1.69 0.39 -16.95
N GLN A 73 0.95 -0.21 -16.04
CA GLN A 73 -0.23 0.43 -15.43
C GLN A 73 0.13 1.69 -14.66
N LEU A 74 1.21 1.66 -13.87
CA LEU A 74 1.67 2.83 -13.10
C LEU A 74 2.17 3.95 -14.00
N LYS A 75 2.90 3.61 -15.07
CA LYS A 75 3.34 4.58 -16.07
C LYS A 75 2.15 5.27 -16.74
N ASN A 76 1.18 4.51 -17.21
CA ASN A 76 0.00 5.06 -17.89
C ASN A 76 -0.81 5.98 -16.97
N LEU A 77 -0.97 5.60 -15.69
CA LEU A 77 -1.63 6.44 -14.70
C LEU A 77 -0.85 7.75 -14.46
N ALA A 78 0.48 7.67 -14.32
CA ALA A 78 1.31 8.85 -14.13
C ALA A 78 1.23 9.81 -15.33
N GLU A 79 1.23 9.30 -16.55
CA GLU A 79 1.07 10.10 -17.77
C GLU A 79 -0.29 10.81 -17.82
N GLN A 80 -1.37 10.15 -17.38
CA GLN A 80 -2.70 10.78 -17.29
C GLN A 80 -2.71 11.92 -16.28
N LEU A 81 -2.17 11.70 -15.08
CA LEU A 81 -2.08 12.72 -14.04
C LEU A 81 -1.22 13.92 -14.47
N LEU A 82 -0.14 13.68 -15.22
CA LEU A 82 0.70 14.75 -15.77
C LEU A 82 -0.05 15.58 -16.82
N LYS A 83 -0.88 14.94 -17.66
CA LYS A 83 -1.73 15.64 -18.63
C LYS A 83 -2.76 16.52 -17.92
N GLU A 84 -3.43 15.99 -16.89
CA GLU A 84 -4.39 16.75 -16.08
C GLU A 84 -3.76 17.95 -15.37
N ALA A 85 -2.54 17.81 -14.87
CA ALA A 85 -1.83 18.92 -14.22
C ALA A 85 -1.38 20.03 -15.19
N SER A 86 -1.34 19.73 -16.49
CA SER A 86 -0.91 20.67 -17.54
C SER A 86 -2.07 21.31 -18.32
N ALA A 87 -3.32 20.92 -18.02
CA ALA A 87 -4.56 21.43 -18.61
C ALA A 87 -5.14 22.57 -17.78
#